data_AF-A0A1I2A2U4-F1
#
_entry.id   AF-A0A1I2A2U4-F1
#
_cell.length_a   1.000
_cell.length_b   1.000
_cell.length_c   1.000
_cell.angle_alpha   90.00
_cell.angle_beta   90.00
_cell.angle_gamma   90.00
#
_symmetry.space_group_name_H-M   'P 1'
#
loop_
_entity.id
_entity.type
_entity.pdbx_description
1 polymer ?
#
loop_
_entity_poly.entity_id
_entity_poly.type
_entity_poly.pdbx_seq_one_letter_code
_entity_poly.pdbx_strand_id
1 'polypeptide(L)'
;MKNSPDTLRARATSCARARDTLTQVARLIDTAINHAVDGRCQPQVTAALTRAQRDISAAQGHAETRRQRWLKKADKQDASDE
;
A
#
# COMPACT_ATOMS: atom_id res chain seq x y z
N MET A 1 5.38 -22.99 -15.63
CA MET A 1 6.14 -22.57 -14.43
C MET A 1 5.19 -22.44 -13.24
N LYS A 2 5.19 -23.41 -12.31
CA LYS A 2 4.51 -23.25 -11.01
C LYS A 2 5.35 -22.27 -10.18
N ASN A 3 4.73 -21.27 -9.56
CA ASN A 3 5.47 -20.37 -8.65
C ASN A 3 5.66 -21.14 -7.33
N SER A 4 6.89 -21.28 -6.84
CA SER A 4 7.13 -21.95 -5.55
C SER A 4 6.47 -21.18 -4.39
N PRO A 5 6.13 -21.83 -3.26
CA PRO A 5 5.65 -21.16 -2.07
C PRO A 5 6.54 -20.00 -1.63
N ASP A 6 7.86 -20.16 -1.68
CA ASP A 6 8.83 -19.11 -1.33
C ASP A 6 8.75 -17.89 -2.25
N THR A 7 8.56 -18.12 -3.56
CA THR A 7 8.36 -17.03 -4.53
C THR A 7 7.08 -16.25 -4.21
N LEU A 8 6.03 -16.94 -3.78
CA LEU A 8 4.74 -16.33 -3.41
C LEU A 8 4.86 -15.54 -2.10
N ARG A 9 5.55 -16.08 -1.08
CA ARG A 9 5.85 -15.37 0.17
C ARG A 9 6.72 -14.13 -0.09
N ALA A 10 7.72 -14.22 -0.95
CA ALA A 10 8.55 -13.07 -1.34
C ALA A 10 7.72 -11.94 -1.99
N ARG A 11 6.75 -12.29 -2.86
CA ARG A 11 5.80 -11.32 -3.43
C ARG A 11 4.90 -10.70 -2.35
N ALA A 12 4.42 -11.49 -1.39
CA ALA A 12 3.64 -10.98 -0.27
C ALA A 12 4.44 -9.97 0.57
N THR A 13 5.70 -10.28 0.86
CA THR A 13 6.63 -9.37 1.55
C THR A 13 6.87 -8.09 0.77
N SER A 14 7.03 -8.18 -0.56
CA SER A 14 7.14 -6.99 -1.41
C SER A 14 5.89 -6.10 -1.34
N CYS A 15 4.69 -6.70 -1.34
CA CYS A 15 3.44 -5.94 -1.16
C CYS A 15 3.35 -5.29 0.22
N ALA A 16 3.84 -5.96 1.27
CA ALA A 16 3.93 -5.38 2.62
C ALA A 16 4.81 -4.13 2.64
N ARG A 17 6.03 -4.21 2.09
CA ARG A 17 6.96 -3.07 2.00
C ARG A 17 6.38 -1.90 1.20
N ALA A 18 5.68 -2.18 0.11
CA ALA A 18 4.99 -1.15 -0.67
C ALA A 18 3.91 -0.44 0.17
N ARG A 19 3.13 -1.19 0.96
CA ARG A 19 2.13 -0.63 1.88
C ARG A 19 2.75 0.23 2.98
N ASP A 20 3.91 -0.19 3.51
CA ASP A 20 4.62 0.58 4.53
C ASP A 20 5.17 1.89 3.96
N THR A 21 5.69 1.86 2.73
CA THR A 21 6.11 3.05 2.00
C THR A 21 4.93 4.00 1.79
N LEU A 22 3.79 3.49 1.33
CA LEU A 22 2.56 4.27 1.16
C LEU A 22 2.08 4.88 2.49
N THR A 23 2.25 4.18 3.61
CA THR A 23 1.95 4.70 4.95
C THR A 23 2.83 5.89 5.30
N GLN A 24 4.12 5.85 4.96
CA GLN A 24 5.03 6.97 5.18
C GLN A 24 4.63 8.18 4.31
N VAL A 25 4.29 7.95 3.04
CA VAL A 25 3.83 9.02 2.14
C VAL A 25 2.52 9.64 2.64
N ALA A 26 1.57 8.83 3.11
CA ALA A 26 0.33 9.32 3.73
C ALA A 26 0.61 10.28 4.90
N ARG A 27 1.55 9.94 5.79
CA ARG A 27 1.93 10.81 6.93
C ARG A 27 2.53 12.14 6.47
N LEU A 28 3.32 12.13 5.40
CA LEU A 28 3.88 13.36 4.82
C LEU A 28 2.79 14.25 4.22
N ILE A 29 1.80 13.66 3.54
CA ILE A 29 0.67 14.41 2.99
C ILE A 29 -0.21 14.97 4.10
N ASP A 30 -0.48 14.20 5.16
CA ASP A 30 -1.24 14.68 6.32
C ASP A 30 -0.55 15.87 6.99
N THR A 31 0.77 15.79 7.16
CA THR A 31 1.60 16.90 7.65
C THR A 31 1.49 18.12 6.72
N ALA A 32 1.54 17.93 5.40
CA ALA A 32 1.40 19.00 4.43
C ALA A 32 -0.01 19.62 4.43
N ILE A 33 -1.07 18.82 4.66
CA ILE A 33 -2.45 19.31 4.80
C ILE A 33 -2.56 20.18 6.05
N ASN A 34 -2.02 19.73 7.19
CA ASN A 34 -2.04 20.52 8.42
C ASN A 34 -1.35 21.87 8.24
N HIS A 35 -0.16 21.90 7.61
CA HIS A 35 0.52 23.15 7.27
C HIS A 35 -0.23 24.02 6.25
N ALA A 36 -0.97 23.42 5.32
CA ALA A 36 -1.79 24.13 4.35
C ALA A 36 -2.99 24.83 5.01
N VAL A 37 -3.62 24.16 5.98
CA VAL A 37 -4.76 24.66 6.76
C VAL A 37 -4.33 25.76 7.73
N ASP A 38 -3.12 25.67 8.30
CA ASP A 38 -2.53 26.67 9.20
C ASP A 38 -2.13 28.01 8.50
N GLY A 39 -2.53 28.20 7.23
CA GLY A 39 -2.73 29.55 6.68
C GLY A 39 -1.77 30.01 5.58
N ARG A 40 -1.27 29.14 4.68
CA ARG A 40 -0.37 29.58 3.58
C ARG A 40 -0.54 28.93 2.20
N CYS A 41 -1.41 27.94 2.03
CA CYS A 41 -1.56 27.27 0.73
C CYS A 41 -2.87 27.65 0.03
N GLN A 42 -2.83 27.75 -1.30
CA GLN A 42 -4.04 27.97 -2.10
C GLN A 42 -5.01 26.78 -1.95
N PRO A 43 -6.34 27.00 -2.01
CA PRO A 43 -7.35 25.92 -1.90
C PRO A 43 -7.11 24.74 -2.86
N GLN A 44 -6.56 25.01 -4.06
CA GLN A 44 -6.18 23.99 -5.03
C GLN A 44 -5.10 23.03 -4.53
N VAL A 45 -4.17 23.50 -3.68
CA VAL A 45 -3.11 22.68 -3.09
C VAL A 45 -3.71 21.74 -2.04
N THR A 46 -4.58 22.25 -1.17
CA THR A 46 -5.29 21.42 -0.18
C THR A 46 -6.17 20.36 -0.85
N ALA A 47 -6.86 20.73 -1.93
CA ALA A 47 -7.66 19.78 -2.72
C ALA A 47 -6.79 18.70 -3.39
N ALA A 48 -5.63 19.07 -3.94
CA ALA A 48 -4.68 18.14 -4.53
C ALA A 48 -4.09 17.18 -3.49
N LEU A 49 -3.71 17.68 -2.31
CA LEU A 49 -3.20 16.87 -1.20
C LEU A 49 -4.27 15.89 -0.68
N THR A 50 -5.51 16.36 -0.52
CA THR A 50 -6.64 15.50 -0.13
C THR A 50 -6.91 14.39 -1.16
N ARG A 51 -6.76 14.69 -2.45
CA ARG A 51 -6.88 13.69 -3.51
C ARG A 51 -5.74 12.67 -3.45
N ALA A 52 -4.50 13.13 -3.31
CA ALA A 52 -3.34 12.25 -3.16
C ALA A 52 -3.49 11.33 -1.94
N GLN A 53 -4.02 11.83 -0.82
CA GLN A 53 -4.30 11.03 0.36
C GLN A 53 -5.29 9.89 0.07
N ARG A 54 -6.36 10.14 -0.70
CA ARG A 54 -7.32 9.11 -1.11
C ARG A 54 -6.69 8.07 -2.03
N ASP A 55 -5.88 8.52 -3.00
CA ASP A 55 -5.21 7.63 -3.94
C ASP A 55 -4.22 6.70 -3.21
N ILE A 56 -3.51 7.21 -2.20
CA ILE A 56 -2.63 6.41 -1.34
C ILE A 56 -3.41 5.39 -0.52
N SER A 57 -4.51 5.78 0.11
CA SER A 57 -5.38 4.84 0.84
C SER A 57 -5.87 3.72 -0.07
N ALA A 58 -6.26 4.03 -1.31
CA ALA A 58 -6.65 3.01 -2.30
C ALA A 58 -5.47 2.10 -2.66
N ALA A 59 -4.28 2.67 -2.91
CA ALA A 59 -3.07 1.91 -3.20
C ALA A 59 -2.66 0.97 -2.04
N GLN A 60 -2.82 1.40 -0.79
CA GLN A 60 -2.60 0.57 0.39
C GLN A 60 -3.56 -0.63 0.41
N GLY A 61 -4.85 -0.39 0.14
CA GLY A 61 -5.85 -1.45 0.02
C GLY A 61 -5.53 -2.45 -1.09
N HIS A 62 -5.04 -1.97 -2.24
CA HIS A 62 -4.59 -2.84 -3.34
C HIS A 62 -3.36 -3.66 -2.98
N ALA A 63 -2.38 -3.06 -2.31
CA ALA A 63 -1.19 -3.76 -1.83
C ALA A 63 -1.55 -4.86 -0.83
N GLU A 64 -2.46 -4.58 0.12
CA GLU A 64 -2.94 -5.58 1.08
C GLU A 64 -3.73 -6.70 0.40
N THR A 65 -4.63 -6.35 -0.52
CA THR A 65 -5.40 -7.34 -1.29
C THR A 65 -4.47 -8.28 -2.06
N ARG A 66 -3.42 -7.74 -2.69
CA ARG A 66 -2.42 -8.57 -3.40
C ARG A 66 -1.61 -9.42 -2.43
N ARG A 67 -1.17 -8.86 -1.29
CA ARG A 67 -0.45 -9.61 -0.25
C ARG A 67 -1.25 -10.84 0.18
N GLN A 68 -2.52 -10.66 0.53
CA GLN A 68 -3.40 -11.74 0.97
C GLN A 68 -3.59 -12.80 -0.11
N ARG A 69 -3.71 -12.40 -1.38
CA ARG A 69 -3.79 -13.36 -2.50
C ARG A 69 -2.53 -14.19 -2.65
N TRP A 70 -1.35 -13.60 -2.46
CA TRP A 70 -0.08 -14.34 -2.54
C TRP A 70 0.10 -15.32 -1.39
N LEU A 71 -0.24 -14.92 -0.17
CA LEU A 71 -0.19 -15.81 1.01
C LEU A 71 -1.14 -16.99 0.83
N LYS A 72 -2.42 -16.75 0.50
CA LYS A 72 -3.39 -17.82 0.22
C LYS A 72 -2.94 -18.78 -0.87
N LYS A 73 -2.16 -18.30 -1.85
CA LYS A 73 -1.62 -19.15 -2.92
C LYS A 73 -0.41 -19.95 -2.46
N ALA A 74 0.43 -19.39 -1.58
CA ALA A 74 1.54 -20.10 -0.96
C ALA A 74 1.01 -21.26 -0.12
N ASP A 75 0.05 -20.99 0.78
CA ASP A 75 -0.55 -21.99 1.67
C ASP A 75 -1.18 -23.15 0.89
N LYS A 76 -1.87 -22.85 -0.23
CA LYS A 76 -2.44 -23.88 -1.11
C LYS A 76 -1.38 -24.73 -1.79
N GLN A 77 -0.23 -24.14 -2.12
CA GLN A 77 0.86 -24.83 -2.79
C GLN A 77 1.60 -25.74 -1.80
N ASP A 78 1.86 -25.26 -0.58
CA ASP A 78 2.40 -26.07 0.52
C ASP A 78 1.51 -27.31 0.77
N ALA A 79 0.19 -27.11 0.90
CA ALA A 79 -0.76 -28.20 1.13
C ALA A 79 -0.98 -29.15 -0.07
N SER A 80 -0.48 -28.82 -1.26
CA SER A 80 -0.54 -29.69 -2.44
C SER A 80 0.78 -30.45 -2.68
N ASP A 81 1.85 -30.05 -1.98
CA ASP A 81 3.17 -30.65 -2.06
C ASP A 81 3.40 -31.67 -0.90
N GLU A 82 2.50 -31.71 0.10
CA GLU A 82 2.31 -32.82 1.09
C GLU A 82 1.45 -33.95 0.53
#